data_AF-A0A152A209-F1
#
_entry.id   AF-A0A152A209-F1
#
_cell.length_a   1.000
_cell.length_b   1.000
_cell.length_c   1.000
_cell.angle_alpha   90.00
_cell.angle_beta   90.00
_cell.angle_gamma   90.00
#
_symmetry.space_group_name_H-M   'P 1'
#
loop_
_entity.id
_entity.type
_entity.pdbx_description
1 polymer ?
#
loop_
_entity_poly.entity_id
_entity_poly.type
_entity_poly.pdbx_seq_one_letter_code
_entity_poly.pdbx_strand_id
1 'polypeptide(L)'
;MSSICPYCNKKVFFAERQFYKGKDYHMICHGLLIKEEQKSAPKVFAIHEQIFCNPEENSKHSYPLASKEPVRPTNCYSCKTPVKPDANFCVKCGTKVVI
;
A
#
# COMPACT_ATOMS: atom_id res chain seq x y z
N MET A 1 26.59 -30.09 7.29
CA MET A 1 27.55 -28.96 7.38
C MET A 1 26.80 -27.73 7.85
N SER A 2 27.40 -26.93 8.72
CA SER A 2 26.78 -25.72 9.27
C SER A 2 27.32 -24.51 8.53
N SER A 3 26.43 -23.74 7.93
CA SER A 3 26.80 -22.60 7.08
C SER A 3 26.94 -21.33 7.91
N ILE A 4 27.76 -20.38 7.46
CA ILE A 4 27.97 -19.08 8.13
C ILE A 4 27.07 -18.04 7.46
N CYS A 5 26.31 -17.30 8.26
CA CYS A 5 25.47 -16.21 7.79
C CYS A 5 26.35 -15.06 7.29
N PRO A 6 26.28 -14.65 6.01
CA PRO A 6 27.13 -13.57 5.51
C PRO A 6 26.69 -12.17 5.98
N TYR A 7 25.51 -12.04 6.60
CA TYR A 7 25.03 -10.76 7.16
C TYR A 7 25.65 -10.46 8.53
N CYS A 8 25.83 -11.48 9.38
CA CYS A 8 26.30 -11.30 10.77
C CYS A 8 27.53 -12.16 11.13
N ASN A 9 28.06 -12.93 10.18
CA ASN A 9 29.21 -13.83 10.30
C ASN A 9 29.11 -14.89 11.41
N LYS A 10 27.88 -15.20 11.85
CA LYS A 10 27.62 -16.25 12.85
C LYS A 10 27.10 -17.52 12.19
N LYS A 11 27.28 -18.64 12.89
CA LYS A 11 26.84 -19.96 12.47
C LYS A 11 25.32 -20.01 12.34
N VAL A 12 24.82 -20.49 11.21
CA VAL A 12 23.40 -20.74 10.95
C VAL A 12 23.11 -22.20 11.27
N PHE A 13 22.15 -22.40 12.16
CA PHE A 13 21.64 -23.72 12.49
C PHE A 13 20.37 -24.00 11.69
N PHE A 14 20.05 -25.28 11.53
CA PHE A 14 18.92 -25.74 10.72
C PHE A 14 17.59 -25.08 11.10
N ALA A 15 17.34 -24.84 12.40
CA ALA A 15 16.10 -24.27 12.91
C ALA A 15 15.82 -22.83 12.42
N GLU A 16 16.87 -22.05 12.13
CA GLU A 16 16.75 -20.63 11.75
C GLU A 16 17.23 -20.37 10.32
N ARG A 17 17.52 -21.43 9.54
CA ARG A 17 18.14 -21.31 8.23
C ARG A 17 17.15 -20.81 7.19
N GLN A 18 17.50 -19.72 6.52
CA GLN A 18 16.84 -19.20 5.34
C GLN A 18 17.81 -19.18 4.16
N PHE A 19 17.40 -19.76 3.03
CA PHE A 19 18.23 -19.83 1.83
C PHE A 19 17.89 -18.68 0.88
N TYR A 20 18.88 -17.86 0.52
CA TYR A 20 18.70 -16.70 -0.38
C TYR A 20 19.93 -16.48 -1.24
N LYS A 21 19.73 -16.30 -2.56
CA LYS A 21 20.79 -16.07 -3.56
C LYS A 21 21.98 -17.05 -3.40
N GLY A 22 21.70 -18.33 -3.11
CA GLY A 22 22.72 -19.37 -2.96
C GLY A 22 23.44 -19.41 -1.61
N LYS A 23 23.01 -18.61 -0.63
CA LYS A 23 23.65 -18.52 0.69
C LYS A 23 22.64 -18.74 1.82
N ASP A 24 23.13 -19.24 2.93
CA ASP A 24 22.34 -19.47 4.14
C ASP A 24 22.41 -18.26 5.08
N TYR A 25 21.26 -17.75 5.49
CA TYR A 25 21.08 -16.64 6.42
C TYR A 25 20.28 -17.11 7.64
N HIS A 26 20.40 -16.39 8.76
CA HIS A 26 19.40 -16.53 9.83
C HIS A 26 18.07 -15.93 9.40
N MET A 27 16.97 -16.40 9.98
CA MET A 27 15.62 -15.88 9.76
C MET A 27 15.54 -14.35 9.92
N ILE A 28 16.14 -13.82 10.99
CA ILE A 28 16.16 -12.38 11.27
C ILE A 28 17.05 -11.63 10.28
N CYS A 29 18.27 -12.14 10.03
CA CYS A 29 19.21 -11.53 9.10
C CYS A 29 18.68 -11.47 7.66
N HIS A 30 18.00 -12.53 7.22
CA HIS A 30 17.32 -12.56 5.93
C HIS A 30 16.23 -11.47 5.85
N GLY A 31 15.41 -11.33 6.89
CA GLY A 31 14.39 -10.28 6.95
C GLY A 31 14.96 -8.86 6.88
N LEU A 32 16.13 -8.61 7.49
CA LEU A 32 16.81 -7.31 7.39
C LEU A 32 17.34 -7.04 5.98
N LEU A 33 18.01 -8.03 5.37
CA LEU A 33 18.52 -7.94 4.01
C LEU A 33 17.42 -7.61 3.00
N ILE A 34 16.28 -8.31 3.06
CA ILE A 34 15.14 -8.06 2.15
C ILE A 34 14.57 -6.65 2.37
N LYS A 35 14.46 -6.18 3.62
CA LYS A 35 14.01 -4.81 3.90
C LYS A 35 14.96 -3.76 3.35
N GLU A 36 16.27 -4.00 3.41
CA GLU A 36 17.26 -3.12 2.81
C GLU A 36 17.15 -3.12 1.27
N GLU A 37 16.98 -4.29 0.65
CA GLU A 37 16.81 -4.44 -0.80
C GLU A 37 15.50 -3.79 -1.29
N GLN A 38 14.40 -3.88 -0.53
CA GLN A 38 13.14 -3.19 -0.85
C GLN A 38 13.19 -1.67 -0.61
N LYS A 39 14.06 -1.20 0.29
CA LYS A 39 14.29 0.24 0.50
C LYS A 39 15.14 0.84 -0.62
N SER A 40 16.11 0.08 -1.13
CA SER A 40 16.98 0.51 -2.23
C SER A 40 16.33 0.32 -3.59
N ALA A 41 15.42 -0.65 -3.73
CA ALA A 41 14.57 -0.75 -4.90
C ALA A 41 13.70 0.51 -5.00
N PRO A 42 13.62 1.15 -6.18
CA PRO A 42 12.60 2.17 -6.39
C PRO A 42 11.27 1.53 -6.05
N LYS A 43 10.48 2.18 -5.18
CA LYS A 43 9.08 1.83 -4.98
C LYS A 43 8.36 2.16 -6.29
N VAL A 44 8.50 1.25 -7.25
CA VAL A 44 7.61 1.18 -8.40
C VAL A 44 6.29 0.71 -7.82
N PHE A 45 5.56 1.66 -7.24
CA PHE A 45 4.11 1.57 -7.27
C PHE A 45 3.78 1.28 -8.73
N ALA A 46 3.14 0.13 -8.95
CA ALA A 46 2.71 -0.33 -10.25
C ALA A 46 2.20 0.87 -11.05
N ILE A 47 3.00 1.28 -12.03
CA ILE A 47 2.44 1.87 -13.23
C ILE A 47 1.56 0.76 -13.76
N HIS A 48 0.25 1.02 -13.76
CA HIS A 48 -0.70 0.56 -14.76
C HIS A 48 -0.02 -0.40 -15.73
N GLU A 49 -0.14 -1.70 -15.46
CA GLU A 49 0.13 -2.70 -16.46
C GLU A 49 -0.65 -2.22 -17.68
N GLN A 50 0.04 -1.85 -18.76
CA GLN A 50 -0.63 -1.61 -20.03
C GLN A 50 -1.09 -2.99 -20.47
N ILE A 51 -2.18 -3.45 -19.86
CA ILE A 51 -3.07 -4.43 -20.42
C ILE A 51 -3.37 -3.84 -21.79
N PHE A 52 -2.82 -4.44 -22.85
CA PHE A 52 -3.28 -4.18 -24.19
C PHE A 52 -4.72 -4.71 -24.24
N CYS A 53 -5.66 -3.94 -23.70
CA CYS A 53 -7.07 -4.26 -23.75
C CYS A 53 -7.42 -4.30 -25.24
N ASN A 54 -7.77 -5.50 -25.71
CA ASN A 54 -8.41 -5.67 -26.99
C ASN A 54 -9.65 -4.74 -27.01
N PRO A 55 -9.74 -3.74 -27.91
CA PRO A 55 -10.78 -2.71 -27.86
C PRO A 55 -12.21 -3.27 -27.90
N GLU A 56 -12.39 -4.47 -28.42
CA GLU A 56 -13.69 -5.12 -28.59
C GLU A 56 -14.25 -5.73 -27.30
N GLU A 57 -13.41 -6.03 -26.30
CA GLU A 57 -13.84 -6.67 -25.03
C GLU A 57 -14.14 -5.67 -23.91
N ASN A 58 -13.78 -4.40 -24.09
CA ASN A 58 -13.97 -3.35 -23.07
C ASN A 58 -15.44 -2.95 -22.88
N SER A 59 -16.37 -3.41 -23.72
CA SER A 59 -17.79 -3.03 -23.62
C SER A 59 -18.54 -3.67 -22.46
N LYS A 60 -17.93 -4.58 -21.67
CA LYS A 60 -18.65 -5.34 -20.63
C LYS A 60 -18.21 -5.06 -19.19
N HIS A 61 -17.20 -4.23 -18.97
CA HIS A 61 -16.67 -4.00 -17.63
C HIS A 61 -16.79 -2.52 -17.23
N SER A 62 -17.98 -2.14 -16.77
CA SER A 62 -18.20 -0.88 -16.07
C SER A 62 -17.68 -1.00 -14.63
N TYR A 63 -16.39 -0.83 -14.42
CA TYR A 63 -15.88 -0.58 -13.08
C TYR A 63 -16.13 0.91 -12.75
N PRO A 64 -16.70 1.25 -11.60
CA PRO A 64 -16.70 2.63 -11.14
C PRO A 64 -15.27 2.99 -10.72
N LEU A 65 -14.47 3.46 -11.69
CA LEU A 65 -13.27 4.23 -11.41
C LEU A 65 -13.72 5.47 -10.64
N ALA A 66 -13.28 5.59 -9.39
CA ALA A 66 -13.64 6.69 -8.50
C ALA A 66 -13.56 8.02 -9.25
N SER A 67 -14.73 8.59 -9.52
CA SER A 67 -14.87 9.87 -10.19
C SER A 67 -14.25 10.93 -9.29
N LYS A 68 -13.16 11.55 -9.75
CA LYS A 68 -12.67 12.81 -9.17
C LYS A 68 -13.59 13.93 -9.64
N GLU A 69 -14.82 13.94 -9.19
CA GLU A 69 -15.63 15.14 -9.27
C GLU A 69 -15.10 16.15 -8.24
N PRO A 70 -14.98 17.44 -8.59
CA PRO A 70 -14.70 18.48 -7.62
C PRO A 70 -15.94 18.65 -6.75
N VAL A 71 -16.03 17.87 -5.68
CA VAL A 71 -17.17 17.96 -4.76
C VAL A 71 -17.09 19.29 -4.04
N ARG A 72 -18.04 20.16 -4.34
CA ARG A 72 -18.15 21.51 -3.76
C ARG A 72 -18.26 21.38 -2.23
N PRO A 73 -17.51 22.19 -1.46
CA PRO A 73 -17.57 22.12 -0.01
C PRO A 73 -18.97 22.51 0.49
N THR A 74 -19.64 21.61 1.19
CA THR A 74 -20.95 21.88 1.82
C THR A 74 -20.70 22.50 3.19
N ASN A 75 -21.12 23.75 3.37
CA ASN A 75 -21.02 24.43 4.66
C ASN A 75 -22.06 23.85 5.64
N CYS A 76 -21.67 23.65 6.90
CA CYS A 76 -22.60 23.26 7.95
C CYS A 76 -23.65 24.35 8.17
N TYR A 77 -24.93 24.00 8.19
CA TYR A 77 -26.03 24.96 8.44
C TYR A 77 -25.92 25.66 9.80
N SER A 78 -25.37 24.99 10.81
CA SER A 78 -25.35 25.47 12.20
C SER A 78 -24.14 26.37 12.50
N CYS A 79 -22.94 26.00 12.06
CA CYS A 79 -21.70 26.75 12.37
C CYS A 79 -20.99 27.32 11.14
N LYS A 80 -21.55 27.13 9.93
CA LYS A 80 -21.02 27.59 8.63
C LYS A 80 -19.62 27.09 8.27
N THR A 81 -19.03 26.20 9.07
CA THR A 81 -17.72 25.61 8.75
C THR A 81 -17.84 24.67 7.56
N PRO A 82 -16.84 24.62 6.66
CA PRO A 82 -16.82 23.67 5.56
C PRO A 82 -16.79 22.24 6.13
N VAL A 83 -17.76 21.42 5.73
CA VAL A 83 -17.82 20.01 6.08
C VAL A 83 -17.51 19.18 4.83
N LYS A 84 -16.86 18.04 5.03
CA LYS A 84 -16.65 17.08 3.94
C LYS A 84 -18.02 16.61 3.43
N PRO A 85 -18.20 16.47 2.12
CA PRO A 85 -19.49 16.11 1.52
C PRO A 85 -20.01 14.73 1.97
N ASP A 86 -19.11 13.84 2.40
CA ASP A 86 -19.43 12.47 2.83
C ASP A 86 -19.47 12.32 4.37
N ALA A 87 -19.52 13.43 5.11
CA ALA A 87 -19.55 13.40 6.56
C ALA A 87 -20.98 13.56 7.10
N ASN A 88 -21.44 12.56 7.85
CA ASN A 88 -22.77 12.56 8.49
C ASN A 88 -22.93 13.60 9.61
N PHE A 89 -21.82 14.07 10.20
CA PHE A 89 -21.81 15.00 11.32
C PHE A 89 -20.72 16.05 11.16
N CYS A 90 -21.00 17.28 11.60
CA CYS A 90 -20.00 18.33 11.64
C CYS A 90 -19.00 18.08 12.77
N VAL A 91 -17.72 17.97 12.45
CA VAL A 91 -16.62 17.78 13.41
C VAL A 91 -16.41 18.94 14.39
N LYS A 92 -16.97 20.13 14.11
CA LYS A 92 -16.81 21.32 14.97
C LYS A 92 -17.96 21.53 15.96
N CYS A 93 -19.20 21.26 15.54
CA CYS A 93 -20.39 21.53 16.36
C CYS A 93 -21.26 20.30 16.63
N GLY A 94 -20.91 19.13 16.09
CA GLY A 94 -21.68 17.89 16.26
C GLY A 94 -23.03 17.86 15.54
N THR A 95 -23.42 18.94 14.85
CA THR A 95 -24.70 18.99 14.13
C THR A 95 -24.70 17.99 12.97
N LYS A 96 -25.76 17.18 12.88
CA LYS A 96 -25.98 16.25 11.76
C LYS A 96 -26.04 17.04 10.45
N VAL A 97 -25.19 16.68 9.50
CA VAL A 97 -25.21 17.29 8.17
C VAL A 97 -26.16 16.45 7.34
N VAL A 98 -27.36 16.97 7.12
CA VAL A 98 -28.29 16.45 6.11
C VAL A 98 -27.82 17.08 4.80
N ILE A 99 -27.28 16.24 3.90
CA ILE A 99 -26.92 16.65 2.53
C ILE A 99 -28.21 16.96 1.77
#